data_AF-C1MW55-F1
#
_entry.id   AF-C1MW55-F1
#
_cell.length_a   1.000
_cell.length_b   1.000
_cell.length_c   1.000
_cell.angle_alpha   90.00
_cell.angle_beta   90.00
_cell.angle_gamma   90.00
#
_symmetry.space_group_name_H-M   'P 1'
#
loop_
_entity.id
_entity.type
_entity.pdbx_description
1 polymer ?
#
loop_
_entity_poly.entity_id
_entity_poly.type
_entity_poly.pdbx_seq_one_letter_code
_entity_poly.pdbx_strand_id
1 'polypeptide(L)'
;MSLARGGVVVLAGASSRKKRSKKSKRPPGSPATDLKPATVLGVEEDHRFEQFFYDDATTERLFKIATRYQRPAFLCTPSLAARAERANLDYLLLDRDARWKSRLGANKFKQFELTEPRQLRFPYDVVFCDPPFSNVEMRSLRRTVDLLAATDAQRASPVWLCFVRDREDELLDAFEGYDLERKPPALGYMSVKEETQERIFLYGPKGQPGR
;
A
#
# COMPACT_ATOMS: atom_id res chain seq x y z
N MET A 1 -34.98 36.19 70.27
CA MET A 1 -35.58 37.15 69.32
C MET A 1 -35.15 36.74 67.91
N SER A 2 -36.12 36.62 66.98
CA SER A 2 -36.01 36.37 65.52
C SER A 2 -35.43 35.00 65.08
N LEU A 3 -36.14 34.05 64.42
CA LEU A 3 -36.77 34.01 63.07
C LEU A 3 -35.78 34.43 61.96
N ALA A 4 -35.54 33.71 60.85
CA ALA A 4 -36.23 32.59 60.19
C ALA A 4 -35.43 32.02 58.98
N ARG A 5 -35.98 30.96 58.35
CA ARG A 5 -35.86 30.51 56.92
C ARG A 5 -34.50 29.92 56.49
N GLY A 6 -34.39 28.84 55.72
CA GLY A 6 -35.30 28.13 54.81
C GLY A 6 -34.51 27.81 53.52
N GLY A 7 -34.61 26.60 52.98
CA GLY A 7 -34.07 26.29 51.65
C GLY A 7 -33.56 24.86 51.46
N VAL A 8 -34.43 24.00 50.94
CA VAL A 8 -34.08 22.71 50.32
C VAL A 8 -33.62 22.99 48.88
N VAL A 9 -32.48 22.42 48.46
CA VAL A 9 -32.07 22.39 47.05
C VAL A 9 -31.92 20.94 46.62
N VAL A 10 -32.76 20.55 45.65
CA VAL A 10 -32.66 19.32 44.86
C VAL A 10 -31.75 19.62 43.66
N LEU A 11 -30.72 18.81 43.43
CA LEU A 11 -29.98 18.82 42.16
C LEU A 11 -30.23 17.52 41.40
N ALA A 12 -31.01 17.65 40.33
CA ALA A 12 -31.18 16.66 39.27
C ALA A 12 -29.92 16.60 38.38
N GLY A 13 -29.69 15.42 37.79
CA GLY A 13 -28.43 15.02 37.17
C GLY A 13 -28.12 15.53 35.78
N ALA A 14 -26.96 15.10 35.27
CA ALA A 14 -26.58 15.21 33.87
C ALA A 14 -25.71 14.00 33.46
N SER A 15 -26.33 13.08 32.71
CA SER A 15 -25.67 11.97 32.02
C SER A 15 -24.95 12.50 30.77
N SER A 16 -23.62 12.49 30.78
CA SER A 16 -22.79 12.91 29.64
C SER A 16 -22.71 11.82 28.55
N ARG A 17 -23.50 11.99 27.49
CA ARG A 17 -23.46 11.24 26.22
C ARG A 17 -22.13 11.54 25.48
N LYS A 18 -21.21 10.58 25.38
CA LYS A 18 -20.02 10.66 24.50
C LYS A 18 -20.44 10.69 23.03
N LYS A 19 -20.15 11.80 22.34
CA LYS A 19 -20.32 11.97 20.88
C LYS A 19 -19.39 11.00 20.14
N ARG A 20 -19.95 10.05 19.38
CA ARG A 20 -19.22 9.29 18.34
C ARG A 20 -18.79 10.28 17.25
N SER A 21 -17.49 10.35 16.98
CA SER A 21 -16.95 11.11 15.86
C SER A 21 -17.43 10.49 14.54
N LYS A 22 -18.11 11.30 13.72
CA LYS A 22 -18.44 10.93 12.33
C LYS A 22 -17.14 10.86 11.54
N LYS A 23 -16.76 9.68 11.03
CA LYS A 23 -15.81 9.55 9.92
C LYS A 23 -16.34 10.40 8.76
N SER A 24 -15.68 11.50 8.41
CA SER A 24 -16.00 12.25 7.20
C SER A 24 -15.60 11.39 6.00
N LYS A 25 -16.57 11.05 5.15
CA LYS A 25 -16.28 10.46 3.85
C LYS A 25 -15.71 11.57 2.97
N ARG A 26 -14.45 11.45 2.53
CA ARG A 26 -13.85 12.40 1.58
C ARG A 26 -14.64 12.34 0.26
N PRO A 27 -14.83 13.48 -0.43
CA PRO A 27 -15.46 13.49 -1.76
C PRO A 27 -14.68 12.63 -2.76
N PRO A 28 -15.35 11.99 -3.73
CA PRO A 28 -14.67 11.29 -4.82
C PRO A 28 -13.73 12.25 -5.56
N GLY A 29 -12.44 11.89 -5.69
CA GLY A 29 -11.45 12.65 -6.46
C GLY A 29 -10.64 13.70 -5.68
N SER A 30 -10.82 13.85 -4.36
CA SER A 30 -9.90 14.66 -3.55
C SER A 30 -8.53 13.96 -3.43
N PRO A 31 -7.39 14.68 -3.58
CA PRO A 31 -6.06 14.11 -3.44
C PRO A 31 -5.88 13.38 -2.12
N ALA A 32 -5.17 12.24 -2.12
CA ALA A 32 -4.95 11.47 -0.90
C ALA A 32 -4.11 12.25 0.15
N THR A 33 -3.31 13.23 -0.27
CA THR A 33 -2.51 14.14 0.56
C THR A 33 -2.51 15.56 -0.03
N ASP A 34 -2.17 16.57 0.78
CA ASP A 34 -1.93 17.96 0.33
C ASP A 34 -0.42 18.28 0.19
N LEU A 35 0.43 17.27 0.41
CA LEU A 35 1.87 17.39 0.24
C LEU A 35 2.23 17.51 -1.25
N LYS A 36 3.36 18.18 -1.53
CA LYS A 36 3.86 18.32 -2.90
C LYS A 36 4.14 16.93 -3.49
N PRO A 37 3.62 16.62 -4.70
CA PRO A 37 3.97 15.41 -5.43
C PRO A 37 5.48 15.22 -5.56
N ALA A 38 5.94 14.00 -5.31
CA ALA A 38 7.31 13.59 -5.58
C ALA A 38 7.49 13.22 -7.06
N THR A 39 8.74 13.01 -7.47
CA THR A 39 9.08 12.65 -8.85
C THR A 39 10.12 11.53 -8.88
N VAL A 40 9.86 10.49 -9.66
CA VAL A 40 10.80 9.39 -9.93
C VAL A 40 10.97 9.24 -11.44
N LEU A 41 12.22 9.24 -11.91
CA LEU A 41 12.57 9.19 -13.35
C LEU A 41 11.80 10.23 -14.21
N GLY A 42 11.54 11.42 -13.66
CA GLY A 42 10.80 12.47 -14.35
C GLY A 42 9.31 12.17 -14.55
N VAL A 43 8.74 11.23 -13.78
CA VAL A 43 7.29 11.03 -13.63
C VAL A 43 6.90 11.59 -12.26
N GLU A 44 6.01 12.58 -12.25
CA GLU A 44 5.44 13.16 -11.03
C GLU A 44 4.26 12.31 -10.55
N GLU A 45 4.15 12.13 -9.23
CA GLU A 45 3.04 11.40 -8.61
C GLU A 45 1.67 11.95 -9.01
N ASP A 46 0.74 11.04 -9.31
CA ASP A 46 -0.67 11.38 -9.46
C ASP A 46 -1.48 10.93 -8.23
N HIS A 47 -1.65 11.83 -7.26
CA HIS A 47 -2.35 11.53 -6.00
C HIS A 47 -3.85 11.24 -6.19
N ARG A 48 -4.44 11.52 -7.37
CA ARG A 48 -5.80 11.08 -7.70
C ARG A 48 -5.90 9.57 -7.85
N PHE A 49 -4.78 8.92 -8.15
CA PHE A 49 -4.65 7.47 -8.23
C PHE A 49 -4.04 6.85 -6.98
N GLU A 50 -3.85 7.64 -5.91
CA GLU A 50 -3.12 7.23 -4.70
C GLU A 50 -1.70 6.74 -5.02
N GLN A 51 -1.06 7.31 -6.06
CA GLN A 51 0.33 7.01 -6.41
C GLN A 51 1.28 7.75 -5.47
N PHE A 52 2.05 6.99 -4.68
CA PHE A 52 3.05 7.51 -3.76
C PHE A 52 4.38 6.78 -3.97
N PHE A 53 5.47 7.51 -4.09
CA PHE A 53 6.81 6.95 -4.23
C PHE A 53 7.45 6.76 -2.87
N TYR A 54 8.09 5.61 -2.68
CA TYR A 54 8.92 5.34 -1.51
C TYR A 54 10.02 6.38 -1.36
N ASP A 55 10.41 6.64 -0.11
CA ASP A 55 11.67 7.32 0.17
C ASP A 55 12.88 6.42 -0.16
N ASP A 56 14.09 6.99 -0.10
CA ASP A 56 15.32 6.27 -0.44
C ASP A 56 15.59 5.10 0.52
N ALA A 57 15.33 5.29 1.83
CA ALA A 57 15.57 4.26 2.84
C ALA A 57 14.68 3.03 2.60
N THR A 58 13.41 3.25 2.29
CA THR A 58 12.44 2.21 1.98
C THR A 58 12.74 1.56 0.64
N THR A 59 13.08 2.35 -0.37
CA THR A 59 13.47 1.84 -1.68
C THR A 59 14.66 0.89 -1.55
N GLU A 60 15.74 1.28 -0.86
CA GLU A 60 16.92 0.41 -0.71
C GLU A 60 16.61 -0.84 0.12
N ARG A 61 15.81 -0.72 1.19
CA ARG A 61 15.40 -1.86 2.01
C ARG A 61 14.63 -2.88 1.17
N LEU A 62 13.59 -2.45 0.47
CA LEU A 62 12.75 -3.33 -0.33
C LEU A 62 13.52 -3.87 -1.55
N PHE A 63 14.41 -3.06 -2.13
CA PHE A 63 15.24 -3.49 -3.25
C PHE A 63 16.21 -4.61 -2.87
N LYS A 64 16.81 -4.59 -1.66
CA LYS A 64 17.63 -5.71 -1.15
C LYS A 64 16.86 -7.04 -1.08
N ILE A 65 15.56 -6.97 -0.77
CA ILE A 65 14.68 -8.15 -0.79
C ILE A 65 14.47 -8.57 -2.25
N ALA A 66 14.14 -7.63 -3.13
CA ALA A 66 13.90 -7.89 -4.54
C ALA A 66 15.10 -8.54 -5.25
N THR A 67 16.34 -8.18 -4.89
CA THR A 67 17.56 -8.79 -5.46
C THR A 67 17.79 -10.27 -5.10
N ARG A 68 16.98 -10.84 -4.20
CA ARG A 68 16.99 -12.29 -3.90
C ARG A 68 16.29 -13.11 -4.98
N TYR A 69 15.58 -12.43 -5.88
CA TYR A 69 14.78 -12.99 -6.94
C TYR A 69 15.35 -12.58 -8.30
N GLN A 70 15.18 -13.44 -9.30
CA GLN A 70 15.73 -13.25 -10.63
C GLN A 70 14.86 -12.33 -11.49
N ARG A 71 13.54 -12.42 -11.35
CA ARG A 71 12.56 -11.75 -12.22
C ARG A 71 11.37 -11.22 -11.42
N PRO A 72 11.55 -10.20 -10.56
CA PRO A 72 10.45 -9.60 -9.83
C PRO A 72 9.41 -8.96 -10.75
N ALA A 73 8.13 -9.21 -10.45
CA ALA A 73 7.01 -8.45 -10.95
C ALA A 73 6.65 -7.34 -9.95
N PHE A 74 6.77 -6.09 -10.39
CA PHE A 74 6.45 -4.90 -9.62
C PHE A 74 5.03 -4.44 -9.95
N LEU A 75 4.05 -4.76 -9.09
CA LEU A 75 2.66 -4.34 -9.23
C LEU A 75 2.41 -3.04 -8.46
N CYS A 76 2.13 -1.95 -9.19
CA CYS A 76 1.95 -0.62 -8.60
C CYS A 76 3.15 -0.13 -7.77
N THR A 77 4.37 -0.59 -8.09
CA THR A 77 5.61 -0.28 -7.33
C THR A 77 6.68 0.42 -8.18
N PRO A 78 6.38 1.60 -8.76
CA PRO A 78 7.29 2.29 -9.68
C PRO A 78 8.64 2.68 -9.06
N SER A 79 8.70 2.97 -7.74
CA SER A 79 9.98 3.24 -7.06
C SER A 79 10.96 2.06 -7.14
N LEU A 80 10.46 0.82 -7.00
CA LEU A 80 11.29 -0.39 -7.15
C LEU A 80 11.69 -0.62 -8.60
N ALA A 81 10.78 -0.39 -9.55
CA ALA A 81 11.09 -0.49 -10.97
C ALA A 81 12.19 0.50 -11.39
N ALA A 82 12.11 1.75 -10.94
CA ALA A 82 13.13 2.76 -11.20
C ALA A 82 14.49 2.37 -10.61
N ARG A 83 14.50 1.78 -9.41
CA ARG A 83 15.73 1.28 -8.78
C ARG A 83 16.31 0.06 -9.50
N ALA A 84 15.45 -0.85 -9.95
CA ALA A 84 15.80 -2.04 -10.71
C ALA A 84 16.34 -1.71 -12.11
N GLU A 85 15.78 -0.69 -12.76
CA GLU A 85 16.27 -0.15 -14.03
C GLU A 85 17.72 0.32 -13.91
N ARG A 86 18.02 1.12 -12.88
CA ARG A 86 19.39 1.60 -12.60
C ARG A 86 20.36 0.46 -12.27
N ALA A 87 19.85 -0.64 -11.72
CA ALA A 87 20.63 -1.83 -11.40
C ALA A 87 20.70 -2.84 -12.54
N ASN A 88 20.06 -2.57 -13.68
CA ASN A 88 19.95 -3.49 -14.81
C ASN A 88 19.41 -4.89 -14.44
N LEU A 89 18.42 -4.96 -13.53
CA LEU A 89 17.75 -6.21 -13.20
C LEU A 89 16.79 -6.65 -14.32
N ASP A 90 16.51 -7.95 -14.38
CA ASP A 90 15.35 -8.42 -15.13
C ASP A 90 14.07 -8.27 -14.30
N TYR A 91 13.08 -7.53 -14.79
CA TYR A 91 11.89 -7.20 -14.02
C TYR A 91 10.76 -6.77 -14.96
N LEU A 92 9.54 -6.71 -14.43
CA LEU A 92 8.41 -6.10 -15.11
C LEU A 92 7.62 -5.19 -14.16
N LEU A 93 7.44 -3.93 -14.55
CA LEU A 93 6.48 -3.01 -13.92
C LEU A 93 5.09 -3.19 -14.52
N LEU A 94 4.11 -3.41 -13.65
CA LEU A 94 2.68 -3.41 -13.91
C LEU A 94 2.09 -2.18 -13.23
N ASP A 95 1.79 -1.15 -14.00
CA ASP A 95 1.22 0.09 -13.46
C ASP A 95 0.21 0.67 -14.44
N ARG A 96 -0.76 1.41 -13.95
CA ARG A 96 -1.77 2.05 -14.81
C ARG A 96 -1.19 3.25 -15.57
N ASP A 97 -0.16 3.87 -15.01
CA ASP A 97 0.43 5.09 -15.53
C ASP A 97 1.32 4.80 -16.75
N ALA A 98 0.78 5.06 -17.93
CA ALA A 98 1.47 4.83 -19.20
C ALA A 98 2.74 5.70 -19.37
N ARG A 99 2.96 6.73 -18.54
CA ARG A 99 4.17 7.56 -18.57
C ARG A 99 5.43 6.74 -18.30
N TRP A 100 5.34 5.63 -17.57
CA TRP A 100 6.47 4.73 -17.32
C TRP A 100 7.03 4.07 -18.57
N LYS A 101 6.22 3.90 -19.63
CA LYS A 101 6.62 3.24 -20.88
C LYS A 101 7.83 3.90 -21.55
N SER A 102 7.96 5.23 -21.46
CA SER A 102 9.07 5.98 -22.06
C SER A 102 10.24 6.21 -21.11
N ARG A 103 10.14 5.75 -19.86
CA ARG A 103 11.16 5.95 -18.81
C ARG A 103 11.95 4.69 -18.48
N LEU A 104 11.41 3.53 -18.83
CA LEU A 104 12.00 2.22 -18.55
C LEU A 104 12.42 1.55 -19.86
N GLY A 105 13.34 0.58 -19.76
CA GLY A 105 13.80 -0.22 -20.89
C GLY A 105 12.66 -0.93 -21.64
N ALA A 106 12.95 -1.33 -22.88
CA ALA A 106 12.01 -2.08 -23.70
C ALA A 106 11.55 -3.35 -22.96
N ASN A 107 10.25 -3.63 -22.99
CA ASN A 107 9.60 -4.76 -22.32
C ASN A 107 9.67 -4.75 -20.78
N LYS A 108 10.13 -3.67 -20.13
CA LYS A 108 10.14 -3.52 -18.66
C LYS A 108 8.85 -2.94 -18.08
N PHE A 109 7.92 -2.54 -18.93
CA PHE A 109 6.63 -1.97 -18.53
C PHE A 109 5.48 -2.62 -19.28
N LYS A 110 4.41 -2.92 -18.54
CA LYS A 110 3.11 -3.26 -19.08
C LYS A 110 2.05 -2.43 -18.36
N GLN A 111 1.30 -1.64 -19.12
CA GLN A 111 0.15 -0.96 -18.56
C GLN A 111 -0.83 -1.98 -17.99
N PHE A 112 -1.29 -1.76 -16.76
CA PHE A 112 -2.11 -2.71 -16.01
C PHE A 112 -3.11 -1.98 -15.10
N GLU A 113 -4.36 -2.43 -15.09
CA GLU A 113 -5.42 -1.90 -14.25
C GLU A 113 -5.84 -2.99 -13.26
N LEU A 114 -5.84 -2.68 -11.95
CA LEU A 114 -6.17 -3.67 -10.90
C LEU A 114 -7.59 -4.21 -11.03
N THR A 115 -8.50 -3.45 -11.63
CA THR A 115 -9.90 -3.82 -11.90
C THR A 115 -10.07 -4.75 -13.10
N GLU A 116 -9.03 -4.91 -13.92
CA GLU A 116 -9.03 -5.76 -15.12
C GLU A 116 -7.90 -6.78 -15.05
N PRO A 117 -7.91 -7.67 -14.04
CA PRO A 117 -6.83 -8.62 -13.82
C PRO A 117 -6.72 -9.62 -14.96
N ARG A 118 -5.48 -9.96 -15.31
CA ARG A 118 -5.16 -10.84 -16.42
C ARG A 118 -3.82 -11.53 -16.19
N GLN A 119 -3.67 -12.67 -16.85
CA GLN A 119 -2.42 -13.43 -16.84
C GLN A 119 -1.27 -12.66 -17.47
N LEU A 120 -0.10 -12.81 -16.87
CA LEU A 120 1.14 -12.28 -17.41
C LEU A 120 1.82 -13.33 -18.27
N ARG A 121 2.32 -12.88 -19.43
CA ARG A 121 3.22 -13.70 -20.26
C ARG A 121 4.68 -13.60 -19.82
N PHE A 122 4.99 -12.68 -18.90
CA PHE A 122 6.31 -12.50 -18.34
C PHE A 122 6.56 -13.57 -17.25
N PRO A 123 7.63 -14.37 -17.35
CA PRO A 123 7.99 -15.30 -16.29
C PRO A 123 8.52 -14.50 -15.09
N TYR A 124 7.94 -14.74 -13.92
CA TYR A 124 8.33 -14.07 -12.66
C TYR A 124 8.45 -15.09 -11.54
N ASP A 125 9.24 -14.76 -10.53
CA ASP A 125 9.49 -15.60 -9.34
C ASP A 125 9.11 -14.91 -8.03
N VAL A 126 8.60 -13.67 -8.08
CA VAL A 126 8.05 -12.93 -6.93
C VAL A 126 7.15 -11.80 -7.41
N VAL A 127 6.16 -11.43 -6.60
CA VAL A 127 5.36 -10.21 -6.80
C VAL A 127 5.64 -9.23 -5.64
N PHE A 128 5.97 -7.98 -5.96
CA PHE A 128 5.91 -6.88 -5.01
C PHE A 128 4.72 -5.99 -5.36
N CYS A 129 3.89 -5.66 -4.37
CA CYS A 129 2.65 -4.94 -4.56
C CYS A 129 2.54 -3.74 -3.61
N ASP A 130 2.20 -2.57 -4.13
CA ASP A 130 1.90 -1.35 -3.35
C ASP A 130 0.63 -0.71 -3.92
N PRO A 131 -0.54 -1.29 -3.60
CA PRO A 131 -1.80 -0.85 -4.17
C PRO A 131 -2.27 0.47 -3.53
N PRO A 132 -3.22 1.18 -4.17
CA PRO A 132 -3.95 2.27 -3.51
C PRO A 132 -4.52 1.86 -2.14
N PHE A 133 -4.26 2.62 -1.08
CA PHE A 133 -4.59 2.19 0.29
C PHE A 133 -6.08 2.30 0.64
N SER A 134 -6.78 3.31 0.12
CA SER A 134 -8.07 3.74 0.66
C SER A 134 -9.25 2.98 0.07
N ASN A 135 -9.19 2.67 -1.23
CA ASN A 135 -10.35 2.19 -2.00
C ASN A 135 -10.16 0.81 -2.65
N VAL A 136 -9.03 0.15 -2.44
CA VAL A 136 -8.84 -1.21 -2.92
C VAL A 136 -9.56 -2.21 -2.00
N GLU A 137 -10.29 -3.15 -2.60
CA GLU A 137 -10.93 -4.27 -1.90
C GLU A 137 -9.96 -5.46 -1.89
N MET A 138 -9.72 -6.04 -0.70
CA MET A 138 -8.62 -7.01 -0.50
C MET A 138 -8.82 -8.31 -1.27
N ARG A 139 -10.04 -8.86 -1.36
CA ARG A 139 -10.29 -10.08 -2.13
C ARG A 139 -10.13 -9.86 -3.63
N SER A 140 -10.49 -8.68 -4.12
CA SER A 140 -10.26 -8.27 -5.50
C SER A 140 -8.76 -8.14 -5.79
N LEU A 141 -7.98 -7.54 -4.88
CA LEU A 141 -6.52 -7.49 -5.01
C LEU A 141 -5.89 -8.89 -4.99
N ARG A 142 -6.33 -9.77 -4.08
CA ARG A 142 -5.93 -11.18 -4.04
C ARG A 142 -6.21 -11.86 -5.39
N ARG A 143 -7.43 -11.73 -5.90
CA ARG A 143 -7.81 -12.27 -7.21
C ARG A 143 -6.91 -11.73 -8.32
N THR A 144 -6.54 -10.45 -8.26
CA THR A 144 -5.62 -9.85 -9.21
C THR A 144 -4.26 -10.53 -9.18
N VAL A 145 -3.68 -10.72 -8.00
CA VAL A 145 -2.40 -11.45 -7.82
C VAL A 145 -2.50 -12.89 -8.34
N ASP A 146 -3.54 -13.63 -7.95
CA ASP A 146 -3.76 -15.02 -8.39
C ASP A 146 -3.89 -15.13 -9.92
N LEU A 147 -4.52 -14.14 -10.56
CA LEU A 147 -4.70 -14.10 -12.01
C LEU A 147 -3.45 -13.64 -12.76
N LEU A 148 -2.42 -13.11 -12.11
CA LEU A 148 -1.13 -12.84 -12.79
C LEU A 148 -0.45 -14.15 -13.21
N ALA A 149 -0.66 -15.23 -12.47
CA ALA A 149 0.01 -16.52 -12.69
C ALA A 149 -0.50 -17.24 -13.94
N ALA A 150 0.43 -17.61 -14.81
CA ALA A 150 0.20 -18.47 -15.98
C ALA A 150 0.70 -19.92 -15.75
N THR A 151 1.48 -20.16 -14.70
CA THR A 151 2.03 -21.48 -14.34
C THR A 151 1.85 -21.76 -12.85
N ASP A 152 1.98 -23.03 -12.44
CA ASP A 152 1.93 -23.43 -11.03
C ASP A 152 3.10 -22.87 -10.23
N ALA A 153 4.29 -22.76 -10.85
CA ALA A 153 5.44 -22.11 -10.23
C ALA A 153 5.15 -20.64 -9.90
N GLN A 154 4.51 -19.90 -10.82
CA GLN A 154 4.10 -18.52 -10.57
C GLN A 154 2.99 -18.42 -9.52
N ARG A 155 2.08 -19.38 -9.48
CA ARG A 155 1.01 -19.46 -8.46
C ARG A 155 1.58 -19.67 -7.06
N ALA A 156 2.71 -20.38 -6.95
CA ALA A 156 3.43 -20.60 -5.70
C ALA A 156 4.45 -19.50 -5.37
N SER A 157 4.66 -18.51 -6.26
CA SER A 157 5.62 -17.43 -6.02
C SER A 157 5.24 -16.58 -4.82
N PRO A 158 6.21 -16.14 -4.01
CA PRO A 158 5.95 -15.27 -2.86
C PRO A 158 5.40 -13.91 -3.28
N VAL A 159 4.64 -13.31 -2.37
CA VAL A 159 4.08 -11.96 -2.49
C VAL A 159 4.61 -11.11 -1.35
N TRP A 160 5.10 -9.93 -1.70
CA TRP A 160 5.47 -8.87 -0.78
C TRP A 160 4.52 -7.69 -1.00
N LEU A 161 3.75 -7.31 0.00
CA LEU A 161 2.63 -6.38 -0.14
C LEU A 161 2.77 -5.24 0.86
N CYS A 162 2.72 -4.00 0.40
CA CYS A 162 2.77 -2.81 1.23
C CYS A 162 1.34 -2.37 1.57
N PHE A 163 1.01 -2.26 2.86
CA PHE A 163 -0.36 -1.93 3.26
C PHE A 163 -0.48 -1.26 4.61
N VAL A 164 -1.62 -0.60 4.83
CA VAL A 164 -1.97 0.03 6.10
C VAL A 164 -2.35 -1.03 7.15
N ARG A 165 -1.73 -0.94 8.33
CA ARG A 165 -1.99 -1.82 9.48
C ARG A 165 -3.42 -1.76 9.99
N ASP A 166 -4.11 -0.64 9.75
CA ASP A 166 -5.49 -0.44 10.20
C ASP A 166 -6.47 -1.41 9.50
N ARG A 167 -6.03 -2.07 8.43
CA ARG A 167 -6.76 -3.10 7.67
C ARG A 167 -5.98 -4.44 7.62
N GLU A 168 -5.08 -4.68 8.59
CA GLU A 168 -4.25 -5.89 8.65
C GLU A 168 -5.08 -7.17 8.66
N ASP A 169 -6.12 -7.25 9.49
CA ASP A 169 -6.99 -8.45 9.55
C ASP A 169 -7.67 -8.74 8.21
N GLU A 170 -8.13 -7.70 7.50
CA GLU A 170 -8.75 -7.82 6.18
C GLU A 170 -7.75 -8.33 5.13
N LEU A 171 -6.51 -7.83 5.19
CA LEU A 171 -5.42 -8.26 4.33
C LEU A 171 -5.09 -9.74 4.59
N LEU A 172 -4.88 -10.13 5.84
CA LEU A 172 -4.49 -11.49 6.22
C LEU A 172 -5.57 -12.52 5.89
N ASP A 173 -6.85 -12.17 6.10
CA ASP A 173 -8.00 -13.01 5.73
C ASP A 173 -8.09 -13.19 4.20
N ALA A 174 -7.96 -12.10 3.43
CA ALA A 174 -8.02 -12.20 1.96
C ALA A 174 -6.82 -12.95 1.36
N PHE A 175 -5.65 -12.82 1.97
CA PHE A 175 -4.41 -13.45 1.52
C PHE A 175 -4.09 -14.76 2.26
N GLU A 176 -5.10 -15.42 2.84
CA GLU A 176 -4.94 -16.76 3.43
C GLU A 176 -4.27 -17.72 2.43
N GLY A 177 -3.28 -18.47 2.90
CA GLY A 177 -2.44 -19.37 2.09
C GLY A 177 -1.19 -18.73 1.46
N TYR A 178 -1.01 -17.41 1.52
CA TYR A 178 0.25 -16.75 1.16
C TYR A 178 1.23 -16.62 2.35
N ASP A 179 0.83 -17.06 3.55
CA ASP A 179 1.62 -16.99 4.79
C ASP A 179 2.21 -15.59 5.05
N LEU A 180 1.42 -14.54 4.85
CA LEU A 180 1.86 -13.18 5.06
C LEU A 180 2.03 -12.86 6.55
N GLU A 181 3.14 -12.21 6.90
CA GLU A 181 3.33 -11.57 8.20
C GLU A 181 3.88 -10.16 8.04
N ARG A 182 3.52 -9.28 8.98
CA ARG A 182 4.01 -7.89 9.02
C ARG A 182 5.52 -7.85 9.27
N LYS A 183 6.23 -7.01 8.51
CA LYS A 183 7.68 -6.83 8.54
C LYS A 183 8.04 -5.40 8.98
N PRO A 184 8.30 -5.17 10.27
CA PRO A 184 8.81 -3.87 10.73
C PRO A 184 10.23 -3.57 10.17
N PRO A 185 10.63 -2.29 10.11
CA PRO A 185 9.87 -1.08 10.49
C PRO A 185 8.76 -0.72 9.49
N ALA A 186 8.00 0.33 9.81
CA ALA A 186 7.05 0.94 8.87
C ALA A 186 7.77 1.43 7.60
N LEU A 187 6.99 1.64 6.54
CA LEU A 187 7.48 2.07 5.22
C LEU A 187 7.42 3.59 5.08
N GLY A 188 8.48 4.11 4.47
CA GLY A 188 8.67 5.51 4.18
C GLY A 188 8.27 5.89 2.74
N TYR A 189 7.63 7.04 2.59
CA TYR A 189 7.17 7.60 1.31
C TYR A 189 7.47 9.10 1.25
N MET A 190 7.82 9.59 0.07
CA MET A 190 8.28 10.96 -0.14
C MET A 190 7.22 12.03 0.14
N SER A 191 5.94 11.72 -0.08
CA SER A 191 4.83 12.69 -0.03
C SER A 191 3.63 12.22 0.81
N VAL A 192 3.84 11.27 1.72
CA VAL A 192 2.82 10.82 2.69
C VAL A 192 3.14 11.45 4.05
N LYS A 193 2.13 11.82 4.85
CA LYS A 193 2.37 12.36 6.21
C LYS A 193 2.99 11.28 7.11
N GLU A 194 3.93 11.67 7.97
CA GLU A 194 4.65 10.77 8.89
C GLU A 194 3.70 9.87 9.70
N GLU A 195 2.69 10.46 10.34
CA GLU A 195 1.63 9.76 11.09
C GLU A 195 0.81 8.75 10.25
N THR A 196 0.78 8.90 8.91
CA THR A 196 0.23 7.88 8.01
C THR A 196 1.28 6.82 7.67
N GLN A 197 2.53 7.21 7.42
CA GLN A 197 3.64 6.29 7.14
C GLN A 197 3.89 5.31 8.28
N GLU A 198 3.80 5.75 9.55
CA GLU A 198 3.91 4.90 10.76
C GLU A 198 2.91 3.73 10.81
N ARG A 199 1.88 3.78 9.96
CA ARG A 199 0.84 2.78 9.84
C ARG A 199 0.97 1.93 8.58
N ILE A 200 1.91 2.23 7.68
CA ILE A 200 2.12 1.45 6.46
C ILE A 200 3.27 0.49 6.69
N PHE A 201 3.06 -0.80 6.42
CA PHE A 201 4.07 -1.83 6.62
C PHE A 201 4.18 -2.72 5.39
N LEU A 202 5.34 -3.36 5.27
CA LEU A 202 5.53 -4.48 4.37
C LEU A 202 4.93 -5.73 5.03
N TYR A 203 4.20 -6.51 4.25
CA TYR A 203 3.74 -7.85 4.56
C TYR A 203 4.41 -8.80 3.59
N GLY A 204 4.94 -9.91 4.08
CA GLY A 204 5.63 -10.88 3.23
C GLY A 204 5.71 -12.25 3.87
N PRO A 205 6.29 -13.24 3.17
CA PRO A 205 6.26 -14.63 3.59
C PRO A 205 6.81 -14.83 5.00
N LYS A 206 6.13 -15.65 5.80
CA LYS A 206 6.52 -15.98 7.17
C LYS A 206 7.93 -16.54 7.24
N GLY A 207 8.71 -16.07 8.22
CA GLY A 207 10.09 -16.53 8.43
C GLY A 207 11.12 -15.96 7.46
N GLN A 208 10.71 -15.24 6.40
CA GLN A 208 11.64 -14.53 5.53
C GLN A 208 11.98 -13.13 6.09
N PRO A 209 13.26 -12.73 6.14
CA PRO A 209 13.62 -11.42 6.69
C PRO A 209 13.14 -10.30 5.78
N GLY A 210 12.46 -9.31 6.36
CA GLY A 210 12.00 -8.10 5.67
C GLY A 210 13.02 -6.95 5.69
N ARG A 211 14.30 -7.26 5.88
CA ARG A 211 15.46 -6.34 5.88
C ARG A 211 16.69 -7.05 5.33
#